data_AF-A0A8E1QX46-F1
#
_entry.id   AF-A0A8E1QX46-F1
#
_cell.length_a   1.000
_cell.length_b   1.000
_cell.length_c   1.000
_cell.angle_alpha   90.00
_cell.angle_beta   90.00
_cell.angle_gamma   90.00
#
_symmetry.space_group_name_H-M   'P 1'
#
loop_
_entity.id
_entity.type
_entity.pdbx_description
1 polymer ?
#
loop_
_entity_poly.entity_id
_entity_poly.type
_entity_poly.pdbx_seq_one_letter_code
_entity_poly.pdbx_strand_id
1 'polypeptide(L)' 'MAETFLLGMLIIAISLILLCIKLILLKNGKFSSPHVGDNPGLRKNKIHCVMDEDKEARRHVERLDKNKSV' A
#
# COMPACT_ATOMS: atom_id res chain seq x y z
N MET A 1 -14.55 -32.09 21.32
CA MET A 1 -14.27 -31.81 19.88
C MET A 1 -15.19 -30.71 19.35
N ALA A 2 -16.51 -30.81 19.40
CA ALA A 2 -17.40 -29.76 18.89
C ALA A 2 -17.32 -28.42 19.66
N GLU A 3 -17.03 -28.47 20.95
CA GLU A 3 -16.94 -27.27 21.82
C GLU A 3 -15.81 -26.33 21.41
N THR A 4 -14.66 -26.87 21.00
CA THR A 4 -13.52 -26.06 20.51
C THR A 4 -13.83 -25.42 19.16
N PHE A 5 -14.61 -26.09 18.30
CA PHE A 5 -15.11 -25.51 17.05
C PHE A 5 -16.08 -24.36 17.31
N LEU A 6 -17.03 -24.53 18.25
CA LEU A 6 -17.97 -23.47 18.62
C LEU A 6 -17.25 -22.24 19.19
N LEU A 7 -16.28 -22.45 20.07
CA LEU A 7 -15.44 -21.38 20.61
C LEU A 7 -14.62 -20.68 19.51
N GLY A 8 -14.05 -21.45 18.58
CA GLY A 8 -13.31 -20.89 17.44
C GLY A 8 -14.17 -20.01 16.54
N MET A 9 -15.38 -20.48 16.20
CA MET A 9 -16.33 -19.71 15.38
C MET A 9 -16.77 -18.41 16.08
N LEU A 10 -16.97 -18.45 17.40
CA LEU A 10 -17.30 -17.27 18.19
C LEU A 10 -16.18 -16.22 18.16
N ILE A 11 -14.92 -16.63 18.30
CA ILE A 11 -13.76 -15.72 18.28
C ILE A 11 -13.60 -15.07 16.90
N ILE A 12 -13.76 -15.85 15.83
CA ILE A 12 -13.67 -15.34 14.45
C ILE A 12 -14.80 -14.32 14.21
N ALA A 13 -16.03 -14.63 14.64
CA ALA A 13 -17.16 -13.72 14.49
C ALA A 13 -16.91 -12.38 15.19
N ILE A 14 -16.42 -12.39 16.43
CA ILE A 14 -16.09 -11.18 17.18
C ILE A 14 -14.99 -10.38 16.46
N SER A 15 -13.96 -11.06 15.94
CA SER A 15 -12.84 -10.42 15.24
C SER A 15 -13.31 -9.69 13.97
N LEU A 16 -14.22 -10.31 13.20
CA LEU A 16 -14.81 -9.70 12.01
C LEU A 16 -15.68 -8.48 12.36
N ILE A 17 -16.46 -8.56 13.43
CA ILE A 17 -17.27 -7.43 13.91
C ILE A 17 -16.38 -6.25 14.29
N LEU A 18 -15.32 -6.49 15.07
CA LEU A 18 -14.36 -5.46 15.46
C LEU A 18 -13.65 -4.85 14.23
N LEU A 19 -13.30 -5.68 13.24
CA LEU A 19 -12.70 -5.21 11.99
C LEU A 19 -13.66 -4.30 11.20
N CYS A 20 -14.94 -4.69 11.08
CA CYS A 20 -15.98 -3.89 10.41
C CYS A 20 -16.23 -2.56 11.11
N ILE A 21 -16.34 -2.57 12.44
CA ILE A 21 -16.48 -1.35 13.25
C ILE A 21 -15.28 -0.43 13.02
N LYS A 22 -14.07 -0.98 13.04
CA LYS A 22 -12.84 -0.20 12.79
C LYS A 22 -12.82 0.38 11.37
N LEU A 23 -13.33 -0.35 10.37
CA LEU A 23 -13.40 0.10 8.98
C LEU A 23 -14.43 1.23 8.79
N ILE A 24 -15.59 1.13 9.44
CA ILE A 24 -16.69 2.12 9.33
C ILE A 24 -16.42 3.37 10.18
N LEU A 25 -15.83 3.22 11.37
CA LEU A 25 -15.54 4.34 12.28
C LEU A 25 -14.25 5.10 11.93
N LEU A 26 -13.28 4.50 11.24
CA LEU A 26 -12.18 5.28 10.66
C LEU A 26 -12.75 6.10 9.51
N LYS A 27 -12.84 7.42 9.73
CA LYS A 27 -13.36 8.48 8.84
C LYS A 27 -12.71 8.55 7.43
N ASN A 28 -11.83 7.60 7.09
CA ASN A 28 -11.18 7.37 5.80
C ASN A 28 -10.97 5.85 5.56
N GLY A 29 -11.99 5.01 5.81
CA GLY A 29 -11.97 3.54 5.69
C GLY A 29 -11.76 2.98 4.27
N LYS A 30 -10.88 3.61 3.49
CA LYS A 30 -10.32 3.03 2.29
C LYS A 30 -9.19 2.11 2.74
N PHE A 31 -9.17 0.87 2.25
CA PHE A 31 -7.91 0.14 2.18
C PHE A 31 -6.91 1.11 1.54
N SER A 32 -5.81 1.42 2.24
CA SER A 32 -4.73 2.18 1.60
C SER A 32 -4.43 1.44 0.31
N SER A 33 -4.60 2.13 -0.82
CA SER A 33 -4.43 1.55 -2.13
C SER A 33 -3.14 0.75 -2.09
N PRO A 34 -3.16 -0.57 -2.34
CA PRO A 34 -1.93 -1.34 -2.46
C PRO A 34 -1.07 -0.85 -3.65
N HIS A 35 -1.52 0.18 -4.37
CA HIS A 35 -0.73 0.95 -5.29
C HIS A 35 0.21 1.92 -4.55
N VAL A 36 1.51 1.60 -4.63
CA VAL A 36 2.63 2.36 -4.05
C VAL A 36 2.55 3.87 -4.38
N GLY A 37 2.02 4.24 -5.54
CA GLY A 37 1.93 5.64 -5.99
C GLY A 37 0.84 6.49 -5.31
N ASP A 38 -0.25 5.88 -4.83
CA ASP A 38 -1.38 6.62 -4.26
C ASP A 38 -1.18 6.94 -2.78
N ASN A 39 -0.20 6.31 -2.12
CA ASN A 39 0.01 6.49 -0.69
C ASN A 39 0.82 7.77 -0.40
N PRO A 40 0.22 8.81 0.22
CA PRO A 40 0.91 10.06 0.53
C PRO A 40 2.08 9.87 1.50
N GLY A 41 2.08 8.79 2.30
CA GLY A 41 3.20 8.44 3.17
C GLY A 41 4.43 7.93 2.42
N LEU A 42 4.25 7.10 1.39
CA LEU A 42 5.36 6.61 0.56
C LEU A 42 5.90 7.72 -0.35
N ARG A 43 5.00 8.61 -0.82
CA ARG A 43 5.39 9.79 -1.61
C ARG A 43 6.25 10.79 -0.83
N LYS A 44 5.98 10.98 0.48
CA LYS A 44 6.83 11.81 1.37
C LYS A 44 8.23 11.22 1.55
N ASN A 45 8.34 9.89 1.52
CA ASN A 45 9.60 9.17 1.63
C ASN A 45 10.31 8.99 0.27
N LYS A 46 9.79 9.61 -0.81
CA LYS A 46 10.28 9.47 -2.21
C LYS A 46 10.37 8.02 -2.71
N ILE A 47 9.55 7.12 -2.16
CA ILE A 47 9.53 5.73 -2.62
C ILE A 47 8.63 5.67 -3.85
N HIS A 48 9.23 5.72 -5.04
CA HIS A 48 8.51 5.56 -6.31
C HIS A 48 8.35 4.08 -6.64
N CYS A 49 7.41 3.76 -7.53
CA CYS A 49 7.37 2.41 -8.08
C CYS A 49 8.65 2.16 -8.90
N VAL A 50 9.18 0.93 -8.86
CA VAL A 50 10.43 0.56 -9.54
C VAL A 50 10.43 0.90 -11.04
N MET A 51 9.25 0.89 -11.67
CA MET A 51 9.09 1.23 -13.09
C MET A 51 9.26 2.73 -13.35
N ASP A 52 8.76 3.58 -12.45
CA ASP A 52 8.96 5.03 -12.56
C ASP A 52 10.40 5.41 -12.23
N GLU A 53 11.01 4.78 -11.23
CA GLU A 53 12.42 5.02 -10.88
C GLU A 53 13.37 4.58 -12.02
N ASP A 54 13.11 3.43 -12.66
CA ASP A 54 13.85 2.97 -13.84
C ASP A 54 13.65 3.91 -15.04
N LYS A 55 12.43 4.42 -15.25
CA LYS A 55 12.12 5.39 -16.31
C LYS A 55 12.81 6.73 -16.08
N GLU A 56 12.86 7.22 -14.85
CA GLU A 56 13.58 8.44 -14.48
C GLU A 56 15.09 8.26 -14.65
N ALA A 57 15.65 7.11 -14.25
CA ALA A 57 17.06 6.78 -14.45
C ALA A 57 17.44 6.78 -15.94
N ARG A 58 16.63 6.13 -16.80
CA ARG A 58 16.85 6.12 -18.26
C ARG A 58 16.84 7.52 -18.86
N ARG A 59 15.87 8.37 -18.46
CA ARG A 59 15.79 9.77 -18.91
C ARG A 59 16.96 10.60 -18.40
N HIS A 60 17.47 10.31 -17.21
CA HIS A 60 18.64 10.99 -16.66
C HIS A 60 19.89 10.66 -17.48
N VAL A 61 20.10 9.37 -17.81
CA VAL A 61 21.21 8.93 -18.67
C VAL A 61 21.14 9.57 -20.05
N GLU A 62 19.96 9.61 -20.70
CA GLU A 62 19.80 10.25 -22.02
C GLU A 62 20.14 11.76 -21.98
N ARG A 63 19.74 12.47 -20.91
CA ARG A 63 20.09 13.89 -20.77
C ARG A 63 21.58 14.13 -20.56
N LEU A 64 22.25 13.27 -19.80
CA LEU A 64 23.69 13.38 -19.59
C LEU A 64 24.47 13.14 -20.88
N ASP A 65 24.01 12.21 -21.72
CA ASP A 65 24.61 11.93 -23.03
C ASP A 65 24.48 13.12 -23.99
N LYS A 66 23.29 13.73 -24.06
CA LYS A 66 23.06 14.95 -24.87
C LYS A 66 23.89 16.13 -24.40
N ASN A 67 24.02 16.33 -23.10
CA ASN A 67 24.79 17.45 -22.54
C ASN A 67 26.31 17.26 -22.66
N LYS A 68 26.79 16.02 -22.85
CA LYS A 68 28.21 15.72 -23.09
C LYS A 68 28.60 15.88 -24.57
N SER A 69 27.62 15.92 -25.46
CA SER A 69 27.80 16.10 -26.90
C SER A 69 27.73 17.58 -27.35
N VAL A 70 27.62 18.52 -26.41
CA VAL A 70 27.73 19.98 -26.59
C VAL A 70 29.03 20.44 -25.95
#